data_AF-A0A1E5RZT1-F1
#
_entry.id   AF-A0A1E5RZT1-F1
#
_cell.length_a   1.000
_cell.length_b   1.000
_cell.length_c   1.000
_cell.angle_alpha   90.00
_cell.angle_beta   90.00
_cell.angle_gamma   90.00
#
_symmetry.space_group_name_H-M   'P 1'
#
loop_
_entity.id
_entity.type
_entity.pdbx_description
1 polymer ?
#
loop_
_entity_poly.entity_id
_entity_poly.type
_entity_poly.pdbx_seq_one_letter_code
_entity_poly.pdbx_strand_id
1 'polypeptide(L)'
;MAKKISKHSRAARKAEAEVHELKELADLPRAAKTDITGSLIRTASKNEDLLNRKMERKQRGKNRVGKNSSRNELGLKDRLKNADIGLLEQEKLQKSLNFTNVLDGKISKSISRAKYVQGARKAGWDATNSRIREELQLVQGPSSSAKAAPQNKETSEEVDQVEQEMEPVVTFGDLEEQEKQKKLQTNSFGSLENDVEA
;
A
#
# COMPACT_ATOMS: atom_id res chain seq x y z
N MET A 1 34.80 -6.79 37.06
CA MET A 1 35.25 -6.62 38.47
C MET A 1 34.63 -5.34 39.03
N ALA A 2 33.90 -5.42 40.15
CA ALA A 2 33.28 -4.24 40.75
C ALA A 2 34.35 -3.32 41.37
N LYS A 3 34.26 -2.01 41.12
CA LYS A 3 35.20 -1.01 41.67
C LYS A 3 34.98 -0.90 43.19
N LYS A 4 36.06 -0.96 43.97
CA LYS A 4 36.01 -0.80 45.43
C LYS A 4 35.48 0.60 45.77
N ILE A 5 34.32 0.68 46.42
CA ILE A 5 33.72 1.95 46.84
C ILE A 5 34.40 2.36 48.15
N SER A 6 34.92 3.59 48.20
CA SER A 6 35.54 4.16 49.41
C SER A 6 34.52 4.29 50.55
N LYS A 7 34.95 3.99 51.79
CA LYS A 7 34.13 4.05 53.01
C LYS A 7 33.50 5.43 53.28
N HIS A 8 34.06 6.50 52.72
CA HIS A 8 33.56 7.87 52.87
C HIS A 8 32.75 8.36 51.66
N SER A 9 32.56 7.51 50.64
CA SER A 9 31.79 7.87 49.45
C SER A 9 30.31 8.04 49.79
N ARG A 10 29.66 8.96 49.07
CA ARG A 10 28.22 9.19 49.14
C ARG A 10 27.41 7.92 48.85
N ALA A 11 27.92 7.03 48.01
CA ALA A 11 27.30 5.73 47.72
C ALA A 11 27.35 4.76 48.92
N ALA A 12 28.45 4.76 49.69
CA ALA A 12 28.57 3.94 50.90
C ALA A 12 27.61 4.43 52.00
N ARG A 13 27.53 5.75 52.21
CA ARG A 13 26.59 6.35 53.16
C ARG A 13 25.12 6.13 52.78
N LYS A 14 24.81 6.06 51.48
CA LYS A 14 23.45 5.71 51.01
C LYS A 14 23.14 4.22 51.21
N ALA A 15 24.10 3.33 50.98
CA ALA A 15 23.91 1.89 51.17
C ALA A 15 23.73 1.52 52.65
N GLU A 16 24.36 2.26 53.57
CA GLU A 16 24.23 2.05 55.03
C GLU A 16 22.91 2.63 55.57
N ALA A 17 22.41 3.71 54.95
CA ALA A 17 21.10 4.32 55.26
C ALA A 17 19.91 3.61 54.59
N GLU A 18 20.15 2.67 53.66
CA GLU A 18 19.15 1.74 53.13
C GLU A 18 18.99 0.59 54.14
N VAL A 19 18.53 0.96 55.34
CA VAL A 19 18.43 0.10 56.52
C VAL A 19 17.49 -1.08 56.23
N HIS A 20 17.88 -2.27 56.71
CA HIS A 20 17.19 -3.56 56.58
C HIS A 20 15.65 -3.50 56.68
N GLU A 21 15.12 -2.58 57.48
CA GLU A 21 13.70 -2.30 57.68
C GLU A 21 12.95 -1.99 56.38
N LEU A 22 13.58 -1.33 55.39
CA LEU A 22 12.95 -1.04 54.09
C LEU A 22 12.73 -2.29 53.24
N LYS A 23 13.59 -3.30 53.39
CA LYS A 23 13.44 -4.60 52.70
C LYS A 23 12.35 -5.43 53.37
N GLU A 24 12.28 -5.42 54.70
CA GLU A 24 11.23 -6.08 55.47
C GLU A 24 9.84 -5.48 55.19
N LEU A 25 9.74 -4.16 54.97
CA LEU A 25 8.50 -3.49 54.55
C LEU A 25 8.07 -3.81 53.11
N ALA A 26 8.98 -4.30 52.26
CA ALA A 26 8.67 -4.69 50.89
C ALA A 26 8.01 -6.07 50.80
N ASP A 27 8.29 -6.95 51.76
CA ASP A 27 7.73 -8.31 51.84
C ASP A 27 6.34 -8.36 52.47
N LEU A 28 5.89 -7.26 53.10
CA LEU A 28 4.54 -7.18 53.64
C LEU A 28 3.51 -7.10 52.50
N PRO A 29 2.44 -7.93 52.52
CA PRO A 29 1.40 -7.88 51.52
C PRO A 29 0.67 -6.53 51.59
N ARG A 30 0.91 -5.69 50.58
CA ARG A 30 0.18 -4.43 50.42
C ARG A 30 -1.29 -4.75 50.14
N ALA A 31 -2.20 -4.01 50.76
CA ALA A 31 -3.63 -4.17 50.53
C ALA A 31 -3.91 -4.00 49.03
N ALA A 32 -4.49 -5.03 48.41
CA ALA A 32 -4.81 -4.99 46.99
C ALA A 32 -5.71 -3.77 46.70
N LYS A 33 -5.36 -2.99 45.67
CA LYS A 33 -6.09 -1.79 45.17
C LYS A 33 -5.81 -0.45 45.86
N THR A 34 -4.78 -0.32 46.70
CA THR A 34 -4.39 1.01 47.25
C THR A 34 -3.61 1.88 46.25
N ASP A 35 -3.03 1.30 45.20
CA ASP A 35 -2.24 2.00 44.18
C ASP A 35 -3.12 2.69 43.11
N ILE A 36 -4.15 3.40 43.57
CA ILE A 36 -5.09 4.15 42.72
C ILE A 36 -4.33 5.24 41.96
N THR A 37 -3.33 5.84 42.58
CA THR A 37 -2.45 6.87 41.98
C THR A 37 -1.70 6.32 40.76
N GLY A 38 -1.09 5.14 40.87
CA GLY A 38 -0.40 4.49 39.75
C GLY A 38 -1.37 4.11 38.62
N SER A 39 -2.58 3.66 38.96
CA SER A 39 -3.63 3.41 37.96
C SER A 39 -4.05 4.71 37.26
N LEU A 40 -4.26 5.79 38.02
CA LEU A 40 -4.65 7.10 37.50
C LEU A 40 -3.58 7.67 36.58
N ILE A 41 -2.30 7.62 36.99
CA ILE A 41 -1.15 8.05 36.18
C ILE A 41 -1.06 7.26 34.88
N ARG A 42 -1.21 5.93 34.92
CA ARG A 42 -1.22 5.09 33.70
C ARG A 42 -2.38 5.43 32.77
N THR A 43 -3.57 5.67 33.32
CA THR A 43 -4.73 6.06 32.50
C THR A 43 -4.57 7.46 31.91
N ALA A 44 -4.02 8.41 32.67
CA ALA A 44 -3.76 9.77 32.23
C ALA A 44 -2.70 9.80 31.11
N SER A 45 -1.58 9.09 31.30
CA SER A 45 -0.52 8.97 30.29
C SER A 45 -1.01 8.29 29.01
N LYS A 46 -1.81 7.22 29.11
CA LYS A 46 -2.41 6.58 27.92
C LYS A 46 -3.36 7.51 27.18
N ASN A 47 -4.14 8.32 27.90
CA ASN A 47 -5.05 9.30 27.32
C ASN A 47 -4.29 10.45 26.67
N GLU A 48 -3.20 10.90 27.29
CA GLU A 48 -2.28 11.91 26.77
C GLU A 48 -1.59 11.43 25.49
N ASP A 49 -1.07 10.20 25.46
CA ASP A 49 -0.49 9.58 24.27
C ASP A 49 -1.49 9.45 23.12
N LEU A 50 -2.74 9.08 23.43
CA LEU A 50 -3.82 9.01 22.45
C LEU A 50 -4.15 10.39 21.88
N LEU A 51 -4.16 11.42 22.73
CA LEU A 51 -4.38 12.81 22.33
C LEU A 51 -3.23 13.31 21.45
N ASN A 52 -1.98 13.05 21.84
CA ASN A 52 -0.79 13.40 21.07
C ASN A 52 -0.81 12.72 19.70
N ARG A 53 -1.10 11.41 19.63
CA ARG A 53 -1.27 10.68 18.36
C ARG A 53 -2.41 11.24 17.51
N LYS A 54 -3.52 11.66 18.11
CA LYS A 54 -4.65 12.28 17.39
C LYS A 54 -4.25 13.65 16.84
N MET A 55 -3.52 14.45 17.62
CA MET A 55 -3.00 15.75 17.19
C MET A 55 -1.96 15.61 16.09
N GLU A 56 -1.02 14.67 16.19
CA GLU A 56 -0.07 14.34 15.14
C GLU A 56 -0.77 13.87 13.85
N ARG A 57 -1.78 13.01 13.96
CA ARG A 57 -2.58 12.57 12.81
C ARG A 57 -3.36 13.72 12.18
N LYS A 58 -3.91 14.63 12.98
CA LYS A 58 -4.63 15.83 12.51
C LYS A 58 -3.67 16.83 11.83
N GLN A 59 -2.48 17.03 12.37
CA GLN A 59 -1.44 17.87 11.79
C GLN A 59 -0.90 17.27 10.48
N ARG A 60 -0.65 15.95 10.45
CA ARG A 60 -0.23 15.22 9.24
C ARG A 60 -1.35 15.07 8.20
N GLY A 61 -2.61 15.15 8.64
CA GLY A 61 -3.81 14.86 7.85
C GLY A 61 -4.40 16.04 7.09
N LYS A 62 -3.99 17.28 7.36
CA LYS A 62 -4.52 18.44 6.60
C LYS A 62 -4.19 18.39 5.10
N ASN A 63 -3.14 17.67 4.68
CA ASN A 63 -2.69 17.62 3.28
C ASN A 63 -2.57 16.21 2.65
N ARG A 64 -3.04 15.13 3.29
CA ARG A 64 -2.74 13.75 2.83
C ARG A 64 -3.85 12.70 3.00
N VAL A 65 -5.10 13.05 2.69
CA VAL A 65 -6.22 12.07 2.72
C VAL A 65 -6.21 11.12 1.49
N GLY A 66 -5.33 11.31 0.49
CA GLY A 66 -5.38 10.53 -0.77
C GLY A 66 -4.33 9.42 -1.01
N LYS A 67 -3.33 9.19 -0.14
CA LYS A 67 -2.14 8.37 -0.50
C LYS A 67 -1.75 7.26 0.49
N ASN A 68 -2.72 6.65 1.17
CA ASN A 68 -2.43 5.65 2.21
C ASN A 68 -2.47 4.18 1.74
N SER A 69 -2.85 3.89 0.49
CA SER A 69 -2.81 2.50 -0.01
C SER A 69 -1.37 2.06 -0.31
N SER A 70 -0.63 2.83 -1.11
CA SER A 70 0.75 2.48 -1.52
C SER A 70 1.77 2.57 -0.38
N ARG A 71 1.55 3.44 0.62
CA ARG A 71 2.48 3.58 1.76
C ARG A 71 2.47 2.37 2.69
N ASN A 72 1.33 1.66 2.77
CA ASN A 72 1.24 0.45 3.56
C ASN A 72 1.97 -0.71 2.87
N GLU A 73 1.82 -0.87 1.55
CA GLU A 73 2.51 -1.93 0.82
C GLU A 73 4.03 -1.75 0.82
N LEU A 74 4.52 -0.53 0.53
CA LEU A 74 5.95 -0.20 0.63
C LEU A 74 6.47 -0.40 2.07
N GLY A 75 5.71 0.03 3.08
CA GLY A 75 6.07 -0.17 4.48
C GLY A 75 6.07 -1.64 4.92
N LEU A 76 5.21 -2.48 4.36
CA LEU A 76 5.21 -3.94 4.60
C LEU A 76 6.39 -4.62 3.89
N LYS A 77 6.71 -4.21 2.65
CA LYS A 77 7.89 -4.70 1.90
C LYS A 77 9.19 -4.31 2.59
N ASP A 78 9.28 -3.10 3.09
CA ASP A 78 10.47 -2.62 3.82
C ASP A 78 10.61 -3.33 5.17
N ARG A 79 9.52 -3.62 5.88
CA ARG A 79 9.56 -4.45 7.09
C ARG A 79 10.01 -5.87 6.80
N LEU A 80 9.50 -6.48 5.72
CA LEU A 80 9.91 -7.82 5.28
C LEU A 80 11.42 -7.88 4.93
N LYS A 81 11.98 -6.78 4.42
CA LYS A 81 13.40 -6.69 4.02
C LYS A 81 14.36 -6.31 5.14
N ASN A 82 13.90 -5.50 6.10
CA ASN A 82 14.79 -4.77 7.03
C ASN A 82 14.73 -5.24 8.49
N ALA A 83 14.06 -6.35 8.81
CA ALA A 83 13.90 -6.74 10.21
C ALA A 83 14.28 -8.20 10.49
N ASP A 84 14.89 -8.39 11.66
CA ASP A 84 14.99 -9.66 12.40
C ASP A 84 13.59 -10.09 12.87
N ILE A 85 12.69 -10.30 11.92
CA ILE A 85 11.33 -10.74 12.19
C ILE A 85 11.36 -12.27 12.29
N GLY A 86 10.71 -12.83 13.32
CA GLY A 86 10.55 -14.28 13.41
C GLY A 86 9.83 -14.85 12.18
N LEU A 87 10.21 -16.07 11.76
CA LEU A 87 9.66 -16.78 10.59
C LEU A 87 8.13 -16.72 10.47
N LEU A 88 7.42 -16.84 11.60
CA LEU A 88 5.96 -16.85 11.64
C LEU A 88 5.31 -15.49 11.29
N GLU A 89 5.97 -14.38 11.60
CA GLU A 89 5.50 -13.04 11.27
C GLU A 89 5.89 -12.66 9.83
N GLN A 90 7.03 -13.17 9.34
CA GLN A 90 7.41 -13.10 7.94
C GLN A 90 6.37 -13.79 7.03
N GLU A 91 5.94 -15.01 7.37
CA GLU A 91 4.90 -15.72 6.61
C GLU A 91 3.55 -14.98 6.59
N LYS A 92 3.15 -14.39 7.73
CA LYS A 92 1.90 -13.61 7.81
C LYS A 92 1.97 -12.37 6.92
N LEU A 93 3.10 -11.65 6.94
CA LEU A 93 3.32 -10.49 6.09
C LEU A 93 3.33 -10.88 4.60
N GLN A 94 4.03 -11.95 4.23
CA GLN A 94 4.09 -12.43 2.86
C GLN A 94 2.70 -12.88 2.35
N LYS A 95 1.92 -13.59 3.16
CA LYS A 95 0.53 -13.97 2.84
C LYS A 95 -0.35 -12.73 2.62
N SER A 96 -0.21 -11.71 3.49
CA SER A 96 -1.00 -10.48 3.37
C SER A 96 -0.65 -9.71 2.08
N LEU A 97 0.64 -9.66 1.73
CA LEU A 97 1.12 -9.01 0.51
C LEU A 97 0.70 -9.75 -0.76
N ASN A 98 0.73 -11.07 -0.72
CA ASN A 98 0.25 -11.89 -1.85
C ASN A 98 -1.27 -11.74 -2.03
N PHE A 99 -2.04 -11.64 -0.94
CA PHE A 99 -3.48 -11.44 -1.02
C PHE A 99 -3.86 -10.08 -1.61
N THR A 100 -3.12 -9.01 -1.26
CA THR A 100 -3.32 -7.70 -1.86
C THR A 100 -3.00 -7.71 -3.35
N ASN A 101 -1.93 -8.39 -3.78
CA ASN A 101 -1.56 -8.47 -5.20
C ASN A 101 -2.59 -9.25 -6.04
N VAL A 102 -3.20 -10.31 -5.50
CA VAL A 102 -4.26 -11.07 -6.19
C VAL A 102 -5.52 -10.23 -6.35
N LEU A 103 -5.93 -9.49 -5.31
CA LEU A 103 -7.08 -8.61 -5.39
C LEU A 103 -6.84 -7.42 -6.29
N ASP A 104 -5.66 -6.80 -6.22
CA ASP A 104 -5.30 -5.66 -7.06
C ASP A 104 -5.25 -6.04 -8.55
N GLY A 105 -4.74 -7.23 -8.87
CA GLY A 105 -4.82 -7.78 -10.23
C GLY A 105 -6.26 -8.00 -10.71
N LYS A 106 -7.19 -8.43 -9.84
CA LYS A 106 -8.62 -8.56 -10.18
C LYS A 106 -9.28 -7.19 -10.36
N ILE A 107 -8.96 -6.22 -9.50
CA ILE A 107 -9.45 -4.84 -9.58
C ILE A 107 -8.97 -4.20 -10.88
N SER A 108 -7.68 -4.29 -11.21
CA SER A 108 -7.11 -3.76 -12.45
C SER A 108 -7.77 -4.39 -13.69
N LYS A 109 -7.92 -5.72 -13.72
CA LYS A 109 -8.66 -6.43 -14.80
C LYS A 109 -10.12 -6.00 -14.90
N SER A 110 -10.78 -5.75 -13.78
CA SER A 110 -12.17 -5.28 -13.76
C SER A 110 -12.28 -3.86 -14.32
N ILE A 111 -11.36 -2.97 -13.93
CA ILE A 111 -11.31 -1.59 -14.41
C ILE A 111 -11.00 -1.56 -15.90
N SER A 112 -10.02 -2.34 -16.38
CA SER A 112 -9.67 -2.39 -17.80
C SER A 112 -10.81 -2.92 -18.65
N ARG A 113 -11.51 -3.98 -18.19
CA ARG A 113 -12.73 -4.49 -18.86
C ARG A 113 -13.85 -3.44 -18.89
N ALA A 114 -14.08 -2.74 -17.78
CA ALA A 114 -15.11 -1.70 -17.72
C ALA A 114 -14.80 -0.56 -18.68
N LYS A 115 -13.55 -0.08 -18.69
CA LYS A 115 -13.07 0.95 -19.64
C LYS A 115 -13.20 0.49 -21.08
N TYR A 116 -12.81 -0.75 -21.38
CA TYR A 116 -12.93 -1.33 -22.72
C TYR A 116 -14.40 -1.38 -23.17
N VAL A 117 -15.31 -1.87 -22.34
CA VAL A 117 -16.75 -1.94 -22.68
C VAL A 117 -17.34 -0.54 -22.86
N GLN A 118 -16.99 0.42 -22.01
CA GLN A 118 -17.44 1.80 -22.14
C GLN A 118 -16.90 2.44 -23.43
N GLY A 119 -15.62 2.27 -23.73
CA GLY A 119 -14.98 2.74 -24.96
C GLY A 119 -15.61 2.12 -26.21
N ALA A 120 -15.78 0.79 -26.23
CA ALA A 120 -16.40 0.08 -27.35
C ALA A 120 -17.85 0.50 -27.58
N ARG A 121 -18.64 0.69 -26.50
CA ARG A 121 -20.01 1.20 -26.61
C ARG A 121 -20.06 2.62 -27.14
N LYS A 122 -19.22 3.50 -26.61
CA LYS A 122 -19.14 4.90 -27.07
C LYS A 122 -18.70 4.95 -28.54
N ALA A 123 -17.68 4.19 -28.93
CA ALA A 123 -17.23 4.10 -30.32
C ALA A 123 -18.32 3.59 -31.27
N GLY A 124 -19.12 2.61 -30.85
CA GLY A 124 -20.28 2.16 -31.64
C GLY A 124 -21.36 3.23 -31.80
N TRP A 125 -21.63 4.00 -30.74
CA TRP A 125 -22.52 5.16 -30.79
C TRP A 125 -21.97 6.27 -31.69
N ASP A 126 -20.69 6.60 -31.55
CA ASP A 126 -20.04 7.63 -32.36
C ASP A 126 -20.01 7.23 -33.84
N ALA A 127 -19.71 5.97 -34.17
CA ALA A 127 -19.76 5.45 -35.54
C ALA A 127 -21.17 5.51 -36.13
N THR A 128 -22.19 5.16 -35.34
CA THR A 128 -23.60 5.26 -35.76
C THR A 128 -24.00 6.71 -35.99
N ASN A 129 -23.61 7.62 -35.10
CA ASN A 129 -23.88 9.05 -35.23
C ASN A 129 -23.16 9.66 -36.45
N SER A 130 -21.91 9.28 -36.70
CA SER A 130 -21.16 9.70 -37.88
C SER A 130 -21.85 9.21 -39.15
N ARG A 131 -22.22 7.93 -39.21
CA ARG A 131 -22.94 7.37 -40.36
C ARG A 131 -24.29 8.05 -40.59
N ILE A 132 -25.07 8.32 -39.54
CA ILE A 132 -26.33 9.08 -39.66
C ILE A 132 -26.07 10.48 -40.21
N ARG A 133 -25.02 11.16 -39.75
CA ARG A 133 -24.66 12.50 -40.26
C ARG A 133 -24.26 12.45 -41.73
N GLU A 134 -23.48 11.45 -42.13
CA GLU A 134 -23.09 11.23 -43.53
C GLU A 134 -24.32 10.92 -44.42
N GLU A 135 -25.21 10.03 -43.97
CA GLU A 135 -26.45 9.70 -44.69
C GLU A 135 -27.38 10.91 -44.80
N LEU A 136 -27.54 11.70 -43.73
CA LEU A 136 -28.31 12.95 -43.76
C LEU A 136 -27.71 13.99 -44.70
N GLN A 137 -26.38 14.12 -44.75
CA GLN A 137 -25.70 15.01 -45.70
C GLN A 137 -25.93 14.57 -47.16
N LEU A 138 -25.94 13.26 -47.42
CA LEU A 138 -26.20 12.70 -48.74
C LEU A 138 -27.66 12.92 -49.19
N VAL A 139 -28.62 12.77 -48.27
CA VAL A 139 -30.06 12.92 -48.54
C VAL A 139 -30.49 14.38 -48.61
N GLN A 140 -29.90 15.27 -47.80
CA GLN A 140 -30.21 16.72 -47.85
C GLN A 140 -29.56 17.43 -49.04
N GLY A 141 -28.53 16.85 -49.66
CA GLY A 141 -27.76 17.49 -50.73
C GLY A 141 -27.15 18.84 -50.31
N PRO A 142 -26.32 19.49 -51.14
CA PRO A 142 -25.70 20.77 -50.81
C PRO A 142 -26.67 21.97 -50.82
N SER A 143 -27.99 21.77 -50.63
CA SER A 143 -29.01 22.84 -50.73
C SER A 143 -29.53 23.38 -49.39
N SER A 144 -28.90 23.07 -48.25
CA SER A 144 -29.21 23.74 -46.97
C SER A 144 -27.99 24.37 -46.29
N SER A 145 -26.97 24.77 -47.05
CA SER A 145 -25.93 25.68 -46.58
C SER A 145 -26.44 27.12 -46.51
N ALA A 146 -27.35 27.42 -45.58
CA ALA A 146 -27.69 28.79 -45.23
C ALA A 146 -28.19 28.87 -43.78
N LYS A 147 -27.27 28.60 -42.84
CA LYS A 147 -27.14 29.23 -41.50
C LYS A 147 -26.14 28.44 -40.64
N ALA A 148 -24.87 28.47 -41.04
CA ALA A 148 -23.79 28.25 -40.08
C ALA A 148 -23.49 29.60 -39.42
N ALA A 149 -24.08 29.82 -38.23
CA ALA A 149 -23.71 30.91 -37.36
C ALA A 149 -22.35 30.59 -36.70
N PRO A 150 -21.42 31.56 -36.56
CA PRO A 150 -20.17 31.33 -35.87
C PRO A 150 -20.44 31.34 -34.37
N GLN A 151 -20.29 30.22 -33.69
CA GLN A 151 -20.11 30.22 -32.24
C GLN A 151 -18.68 29.85 -31.91
N ASN A 152 -17.91 30.93 -31.83
CA ASN A 152 -16.70 31.03 -31.05
C ASN A 152 -17.05 30.80 -29.58
N LYS A 153 -16.50 29.75 -28.96
CA LYS A 153 -16.34 29.64 -27.50
C LYS A 153 -15.03 28.92 -27.22
N GLU A 154 -13.96 29.72 -27.22
CA GLU A 154 -12.84 29.51 -26.32
C GLU A 154 -13.32 29.70 -24.87
N THR A 155 -13.07 28.71 -24.02
CA THR A 155 -12.81 28.76 -22.56
C THR A 155 -12.64 27.31 -22.14
N SER A 156 -11.39 26.82 -22.11
CA SER A 156 -10.50 26.85 -20.95
C SER A 156 -10.49 25.47 -20.27
N GLU A 157 -9.39 24.73 -20.43
CA GLU A 157 -8.55 24.19 -19.33
C GLU A 157 -7.78 22.95 -19.81
N GLU A 158 -6.45 23.07 -19.75
CA GLU A 158 -5.46 21.98 -19.59
C GLU A 158 -5.67 20.69 -20.39
N VAL A 159 -5.20 20.72 -21.65
CA VAL A 159 -4.69 19.50 -22.29
C VAL A 159 -3.33 19.22 -21.65
N ASP A 160 -3.36 18.49 -20.54
CA ASP A 160 -2.23 17.84 -19.93
C ASP A 160 -1.53 17.00 -21.02
N GLN A 161 -0.37 17.47 -21.48
CA GLN A 161 0.57 16.72 -22.30
C GLN A 161 1.08 15.55 -21.48
N VAL A 162 0.29 14.49 -21.40
CA VAL A 162 0.83 13.17 -21.05
C VAL A 162 1.35 12.59 -22.34
N GLU A 163 2.64 12.82 -22.55
CA GLU A 163 3.52 12.05 -23.42
C GLU A 163 3.03 10.60 -23.47
N GLN A 164 2.53 10.23 -24.64
CA GLN A 164 2.00 8.93 -24.93
C GLN A 164 3.19 7.97 -25.04
N GLU A 165 3.73 7.52 -23.91
CA GLU A 165 4.47 6.27 -23.85
C GLU A 165 3.46 5.16 -24.20
N MET A 166 3.36 4.87 -25.50
CA MET A 166 2.69 3.67 -26.00
C MET A 166 3.44 2.46 -25.43
N GLU A 167 3.00 1.97 -24.27
CA GLU A 167 3.29 0.58 -23.92
C GLU A 167 2.77 -0.31 -25.05
N PRO A 168 3.58 -1.27 -25.53
CA PRO A 168 3.19 -2.12 -26.65
C PRO A 168 1.92 -2.89 -26.25
N VAL A 169 0.84 -2.63 -26.98
CA VAL A 169 -0.42 -3.35 -26.87
C VAL A 169 -0.15 -4.81 -27.21
N VAL A 170 -0.03 -5.65 -26.20
CA VAL A 170 0.13 -7.10 -26.36
C VAL A 170 -1.13 -7.61 -27.06
N THR A 171 -0.97 -7.98 -28.33
CA THR A 171 -2.07 -8.49 -29.14
C THR A 171 -2.23 -10.00 -28.91
N PHE A 172 -3.34 -10.58 -29.34
CA PHE A 172 -3.60 -12.02 -29.16
C PHE A 172 -2.50 -12.93 -29.78
N GLY A 173 -1.74 -12.45 -30.77
CA GLY A 173 -0.61 -13.19 -31.35
C GLY A 173 0.59 -13.34 -30.41
N ASP A 174 0.85 -12.34 -29.57
CA ASP A 174 1.99 -12.35 -28.63
C ASP A 174 1.80 -13.37 -27.49
N LEU A 175 0.55 -13.70 -27.15
CA LEU A 175 0.22 -14.72 -26.15
C LEU A 175 0.47 -16.14 -26.68
N GLU A 176 0.22 -16.40 -27.98
CA GLU A 176 0.51 -17.70 -28.60
C GLU A 176 2.02 -17.96 -28.72
N GLU A 177 2.83 -16.93 -29.01
CA GLU A 177 4.29 -17.07 -29.05
C GLU A 177 4.89 -17.35 -27.67
N GLN A 178 4.36 -16.73 -26.60
CA GLN A 178 4.77 -17.02 -25.23
C GLN A 178 4.40 -18.45 -24.80
N GLU A 179 3.26 -18.99 -25.25
CA GLU A 179 2.90 -20.38 -24.98
C GLU A 179 3.79 -21.39 -25.72
N LYS A 180 4.23 -21.08 -26.95
CA LYS A 180 5.23 -21.89 -27.65
C LYS A 180 6.59 -21.88 -26.95
N GLN A 181 7.03 -20.74 -26.43
CA GLN A 181 8.28 -20.64 -25.67
C GLN A 181 8.25 -21.41 -24.34
N LYS A 182 7.09 -21.48 -23.66
CA LYS A 182 6.92 -22.30 -22.45
C LYS A 182 7.03 -23.81 -22.73
N LYS A 183 6.60 -24.28 -23.91
CA LYS A 183 6.74 -25.71 -24.29
C LYS A 183 8.19 -26.12 -24.59
N LEU A 184 9.09 -25.16 -24.83
CA LEU A 184 10.52 -25.41 -25.07
C LEU A 184 11.34 -25.51 -23.77
N GLN A 185 10.75 -25.20 -22.61
CA GLN A 185 11.42 -25.39 -21.32
C GLN A 185 11.40 -26.87 -20.96
N THR A 186 12.46 -27.58 -21.34
CA THR A 186 12.69 -28.96 -20.95
C THR A 186 12.98 -29.01 -19.44
N ASN A 187 12.47 -30.03 -18.75
CA ASN A 187 12.72 -30.22 -17.33
C ASN A 187 14.22 -30.35 -17.07
N SER A 188 14.77 -29.52 -16.18
CA SER A 188 16.19 -29.49 -15.79
C SER A 188 16.68 -30.81 -15.17
N PHE A 189 15.77 -31.64 -14.65
CA PHE A 189 16.07 -33.00 -14.20
C PHE A 189 16.36 -33.99 -15.33
N GLY A 190 15.92 -33.71 -16.57
CA GLY A 190 16.24 -34.55 -17.73
C GLY A 190 17.66 -34.36 -18.27
N SER A 191 18.41 -33.37 -17.75
CA SER A 191 19.80 -33.11 -18.12
C SER A 191 20.81 -33.65 -17.10
N LEU A 192 20.37 -34.31 -16.03
CA LEU A 192 21.27 -35.05 -15.16
C LEU A 192 21.62 -36.38 -15.83
N GLU A 193 22.91 -36.63 -16.01
CA GLU A 193 23.43 -37.93 -16.38
C GLU A 193 23.00 -38.93 -15.30
N ASN A 194 22.35 -40.02 -15.72
CA ASN A 194 22.05 -41.12 -14.80
C ASN A 194 23.40 -41.74 -14.41
N ASP A 195 23.93 -41.36 -13.24
CA ASP A 195 25.01 -42.09 -12.59
C ASP A 195 24.52 -43.52 -12.31
N VAL A 196 24.79 -44.41 -13.26
CA VAL A 196 24.67 -45.84 -13.09
C VAL A 196 25.85 -46.25 -12.22
N GLU A 197 25.61 -46.38 -10.92
CA GLU A 197 26.54 -47.04 -10.00
C GLU A 197 26.85 -48.45 -10.55
N ALA A 198 28.13 -48.70 -10.83
CA ALA A 198 28.68 -50.00 -11.20
C ALA A 198 29.25 -50.72 -9.98
#